data_AF-A0A0G1YHV9-F1
#
_entry.id   AF-A0A0G1YHV9-F1
#
_cell.length_a   1.000
_cell.length_b   1.000
_cell.length_c   1.000
_cell.angle_alpha   90.00
_cell.angle_beta   90.00
_cell.angle_gamma   90.00
#
_symmetry.space_group_name_H-M   'P 1'
#
loop_
_entity.id
_entity.type
_entity.pdbx_description
1 polymer ?
#
loop_
_entity_poly.entity_id
_entity_poly.type
_entity_poly.pdbx_seq_one_letter_code
_entity_poly.pdbx_strand_id
1 'polypeptide(L)'
;MEFSLVLPCFNEEQNIERTIRDAVSWFRKEGIDGEIVAVNDGSADETGAIIDRLAKEFSFVRPLHHKRNGGYGAALRSGCNAGKKKYIGFMDSDGQFRAGQFTELLLRLPEYRIVAGVRMERADPWNRKLNAWLYGCLVRLVLGV
;
A
#
# COMPACT_ATOMS: atom_id res chain seq x y z
N MET A 1 12.07 14.96 -4.10
CA MET A 1 12.26 13.50 -4.06
C MET A 1 11.17 12.85 -4.91
N GLU A 2 11.46 11.77 -5.64
CA GLU A 2 10.52 11.13 -6.57
C GLU A 2 10.01 9.80 -5.99
N PHE A 3 8.69 9.63 -5.83
CA PHE A 3 8.11 8.43 -5.21
C PHE A 3 6.77 7.98 -5.81
N SER A 4 6.68 6.70 -6.18
CA SER A 4 5.44 6.04 -6.58
C SER A 4 4.87 5.26 -5.40
N LEU A 5 3.69 5.65 -4.92
CA LEU A 5 2.95 4.93 -3.90
C LEU A 5 1.92 4.01 -4.58
N VAL A 6 2.09 2.70 -4.43
CA VAL A 6 1.15 1.69 -4.93
C VAL A 6 0.13 1.36 -3.85
N LEU A 7 -1.16 1.46 -4.20
CA LEU A 7 -2.28 1.08 -3.34
C LEU A 7 -3.08 -0.06 -4.00
N PRO A 8 -2.90 -1.32 -3.59
CA PRO A 8 -3.76 -2.41 -4.03
C PRO A 8 -5.13 -2.28 -3.34
N CYS A 9 -6.21 -2.27 -4.12
CA CYS A 9 -7.57 -2.01 -3.65
C CYS A 9 -8.50 -3.16 -4.09
N PHE A 10 -9.28 -3.71 -3.15
CA PHE A 10 -10.36 -4.64 -3.48
C PHE A 10 -11.50 -4.51 -2.46
N ASN A 11 -12.64 -3.98 -2.90
CA ASN A 11 -13.80 -3.66 -2.07
C ASN A 11 -13.48 -2.74 -0.86
N GLU A 12 -12.92 -1.57 -1.15
CA GLU A 12 -12.41 -0.59 -0.19
C GLU A 12 -13.16 0.75 -0.26
N GLU A 13 -14.42 0.77 -0.70
CA GLU A 13 -15.20 2.00 -0.92
C GLU A 13 -15.25 2.92 0.31
N GLN A 14 -15.21 2.35 1.51
CA GLN A 14 -15.27 3.09 2.77
C GLN A 14 -13.93 3.77 3.14
N ASN A 15 -12.81 3.27 2.63
CA ASN A 15 -11.48 3.69 3.05
C ASN A 15 -10.70 4.42 1.95
N ILE A 16 -10.90 4.04 0.69
CA ILE A 16 -10.01 4.41 -0.42
C ILE A 16 -9.91 5.93 -0.61
N GLU A 17 -11.01 6.67 -0.43
CA GLU A 17 -10.99 8.12 -0.53
C GLU A 17 -10.11 8.76 0.55
N ARG A 18 -10.27 8.32 1.81
CA ARG A 18 -9.47 8.82 2.92
C ARG A 18 -7.98 8.51 2.70
N THR A 19 -7.67 7.29 2.27
CA THR A 19 -6.29 6.84 2.04
C THR A 19 -5.61 7.63 0.92
N ILE A 20 -6.30 7.85 -0.21
CA ILE A 20 -5.77 8.65 -1.32
C ILE A 20 -5.56 10.10 -0.88
N ARG A 21 -6.53 10.71 -0.17
CA ARG A 21 -6.40 12.10 0.30
C ARG A 21 -5.27 12.28 1.30
N ASP A 22 -5.04 11.30 2.19
CA ASP A 22 -3.88 11.30 3.11
C ASP A 22 -2.56 11.29 2.33
N ALA A 23 -2.44 10.44 1.31
CA ALA A 23 -1.27 10.39 0.44
C ALA A 23 -1.04 11.67 -0.37
N VAL A 24 -2.10 12.27 -0.94
CA VAL A 24 -2.01 13.56 -1.65
C VAL A 24 -1.56 14.66 -0.70
N SER A 25 -2.13 14.72 0.51
CA SER A 25 -1.76 15.70 1.53
C SER A 25 -0.29 15.57 1.91
N TRP A 26 0.18 14.34 2.13
CA TRP A 26 1.59 14.05 2.41
C TRP A 26 2.52 14.49 1.28
N PHE A 27 2.21 14.16 0.01
CA PHE A 27 3.01 14.61 -1.12
C PHE A 27 3.14 16.13 -1.22
N ARG A 28 2.02 16.85 -1.03
CA ARG A 28 2.02 18.32 -1.04
C ARG A 28 2.84 18.89 0.11
N LYS A 29 2.65 18.37 1.32
CA LYS A 29 3.33 18.84 2.53
C LYS A 29 4.85 18.69 2.42
N GLU A 30 5.31 17.54 1.94
CA GLU A 30 6.74 17.21 1.87
C GLU A 30 7.40 17.66 0.55
N GLY A 31 6.64 18.26 -0.38
CA GLY A 31 7.16 18.66 -1.69
C GLY A 31 7.67 17.48 -2.52
N ILE A 32 7.04 16.32 -2.39
CA ILE A 32 7.42 15.10 -3.10
C ILE A 32 6.86 15.16 -4.52
N ASP A 33 7.71 14.90 -5.51
CA ASP A 33 7.27 14.62 -6.87
C ASP A 33 6.70 13.20 -6.92
N GLY A 34 5.46 13.09 -6.49
CA GLY A 34 4.79 11.84 -6.19
C GLY A 34 3.82 11.38 -7.27
N GLU A 35 3.47 10.10 -7.22
CA GLU A 35 2.27 9.56 -7.85
C GLU A 35 1.65 8.47 -6.98
N ILE A 36 0.34 8.29 -7.08
CA ILE A 36 -0.44 7.27 -6.39
C ILE A 36 -0.97 6.32 -7.46
N VAL A 37 -0.40 5.13 -7.55
CA VAL A 37 -0.87 4.08 -8.44
C VAL A 37 -1.93 3.26 -7.70
N ALA A 38 -3.19 3.65 -7.85
CA ALA A 38 -4.33 2.98 -7.21
C ALA A 38 -4.81 1.83 -8.10
N VAL A 39 -4.55 0.60 -7.66
CA VAL A 39 -4.86 -0.62 -8.41
C VAL A 39 -6.17 -1.21 -7.91
N ASN A 40 -7.26 -0.96 -8.63
CA ASN A 40 -8.55 -1.61 -8.38
C ASN A 40 -8.53 -3.04 -8.93
N ASP A 41 -8.42 -4.03 -8.04
CA ASP A 41 -8.34 -5.46 -8.37
C ASP A 41 -9.72 -6.09 -8.61
N GLY A 42 -10.51 -5.48 -9.50
CA GLY A 42 -11.83 -5.99 -9.88
C GLY A 42 -12.88 -5.94 -8.76
N SER A 43 -12.92 -4.85 -8.00
CA SER A 43 -13.95 -4.64 -6.96
C SER A 43 -15.37 -4.67 -7.52
N ALA A 44 -16.32 -5.09 -6.68
CA ALA A 44 -17.75 -5.14 -6.98
C ALA A 44 -18.54 -3.95 -6.38
N ASP A 45 -17.86 -3.12 -5.59
CA ASP A 45 -18.41 -1.95 -4.91
C ASP A 45 -17.97 -0.64 -5.60
N GLU A 46 -18.18 0.51 -4.94
CA GLU A 46 -17.87 1.82 -5.53
C GLU A 46 -16.38 2.18 -5.55
N THR A 47 -15.47 1.29 -5.13
CA THR A 47 -14.02 1.54 -5.06
C THR A 47 -13.47 2.10 -6.37
N GLY A 48 -13.80 1.47 -7.49
CA GLY A 48 -13.31 1.89 -8.81
C GLY A 48 -13.79 3.30 -9.19
N ALA A 49 -15.07 3.58 -8.98
CA ALA A 49 -15.67 4.88 -9.28
C ALA A 49 -15.09 6.00 -8.41
N ILE A 50 -14.81 5.71 -7.14
CA ILE A 50 -14.16 6.65 -6.22
C ILE A 50 -12.74 6.97 -6.68
N ILE A 51 -11.95 5.96 -7.08
CA ILE A 51 -10.60 6.17 -7.61
C ILE A 51 -10.65 7.04 -8.87
N ASP A 52 -11.55 6.76 -9.81
CA ASP A 52 -11.69 7.53 -11.06
C ASP A 52 -12.09 8.98 -10.81
N ARG A 53 -12.96 9.23 -9.84
CA ARG A 53 -13.31 10.59 -9.42
C ARG A 53 -12.09 11.32 -8.86
N LEU A 54 -11.32 10.67 -8.00
CA LEU A 54 -10.13 11.27 -7.37
C LEU A 54 -9.00 11.50 -8.39
N ALA A 55 -8.89 10.68 -9.43
CA ALA A 55 -7.97 10.88 -10.55
C ALA A 55 -8.26 12.16 -11.35
N LYS A 56 -9.53 12.58 -11.41
CA LYS A 56 -9.92 13.86 -12.04
C LYS A 56 -9.65 15.05 -11.11
N GLU A 57 -9.70 14.84 -9.80
CA GLU A 57 -9.47 15.88 -8.79
C GLU A 57 -7.97 16.13 -8.55
N PHE A 58 -7.14 15.07 -8.59
CA PHE A 58 -5.74 15.12 -8.23
C PHE A 58 -4.85 14.53 -9.32
N SER A 59 -3.96 15.35 -9.87
CA SER A 59 -2.95 14.91 -10.84
C SER A 59 -1.97 13.85 -10.31
N PHE A 60 -1.88 13.70 -8.98
CA PHE A 60 -1.10 12.64 -8.34
C PHE A 60 -1.70 11.25 -8.57
N VAL A 61 -3.00 11.12 -8.80
CA VAL A 61 -3.70 9.82 -8.77
C VAL A 61 -3.73 9.20 -10.16
N ARG A 62 -3.24 7.96 -10.25
CA ARG A 62 -3.20 7.15 -11.48
C ARG A 62 -4.03 5.87 -11.27
N PRO A 63 -5.26 5.82 -11.81
CA PRO A 63 -6.10 4.63 -11.73
C PRO A 63 -5.53 3.48 -12.58
N LEU A 64 -5.59 2.27 -12.05
CA LEU A 64 -5.33 1.02 -12.78
C LEU A 64 -6.42 0.01 -12.40
N HIS A 65 -7.21 -0.44 -13.36
CA HIS A 65 -8.31 -1.38 -13.11
C HIS A 65 -8.03 -2.76 -13.72
N HIS A 66 -8.09 -3.79 -12.89
CA HIS A 66 -8.13 -5.16 -13.37
C HIS A 66 -9.56 -5.53 -13.81
N LYS A 67 -9.66 -6.34 -14.87
CA LYS A 67 -10.97 -6.85 -15.35
C LYS A 67 -11.65 -7.82 -14.38
N ARG A 68 -10.86 -8.50 -13.55
CA ARG A 68 -11.29 -9.44 -12.52
C ARG A 68 -10.26 -9.45 -11.40
N ASN A 69 -10.68 -9.85 -10.21
CA ASN A 69 -9.77 -10.03 -9.08
C ASN A 69 -8.67 -11.05 -9.42
N GLY A 70 -7.42 -10.62 -9.32
CA GLY A 70 -6.21 -11.42 -9.50
C GLY A 70 -5.46 -11.70 -8.19
N GLY A 71 -5.92 -11.11 -7.09
CA GLY A 71 -5.32 -11.21 -5.76
C GLY A 71 -4.29 -10.10 -5.50
N TYR A 72 -3.99 -9.93 -4.21
CA TYR A 72 -3.09 -8.87 -3.71
C TYR A 72 -1.74 -8.83 -4.42
N GLY A 73 -1.10 -9.98 -4.64
CA GLY A 73 0.19 -10.05 -5.34
C GLY A 73 0.10 -9.61 -6.80
N ALA A 74 -1.01 -9.88 -7.49
CA ALA A 74 -1.22 -9.41 -8.86
C ALA A 74 -1.42 -7.89 -8.88
N ALA A 75 -2.20 -7.36 -7.93
CA ALA A 75 -2.40 -5.91 -7.78
C ALA A 75 -1.07 -5.18 -7.51
N LEU A 76 -0.25 -5.68 -6.58
CA LEU A 76 1.08 -5.13 -6.32
C LEU A 76 1.98 -5.20 -7.55
N ARG A 77 2.02 -6.34 -8.25
CA ARG A 77 2.85 -6.48 -9.45
C ARG A 77 2.47 -5.48 -10.53
N SER A 78 1.16 -5.34 -10.80
CA SER A 78 0.65 -4.37 -11.77
C SER A 78 0.99 -2.94 -11.37
N GLY A 79 0.79 -2.58 -10.10
CA GLY A 79 1.11 -1.26 -9.58
C GLY A 79 2.60 -0.95 -9.65
N CYS A 80 3.44 -1.91 -9.24
CA CYS A 80 4.90 -1.76 -9.28
C CYS A 80 5.42 -1.58 -10.70
N ASN A 81 4.89 -2.33 -11.68
CA ASN A 81 5.26 -2.19 -13.08
C ASN A 81 4.78 -0.86 -13.70
N ALA A 82 3.69 -0.29 -13.19
CA ALA A 82 3.12 0.95 -13.68
C ALA A 82 3.75 2.22 -13.06
N GLY A 83 4.48 2.06 -11.94
CA GLY A 83 5.21 3.11 -11.27
C GLY A 83 6.32 3.70 -12.15
N LYS A 84 6.46 5.02 -12.14
CA LYS A 84 7.36 5.80 -13.01
C LYS A 84 8.42 6.58 -12.25
N LYS A 85 8.33 6.67 -10.92
CA LYS A 85 9.27 7.43 -10.09
C LYS A 85 10.47 6.60 -9.70
N LYS A 86 11.53 7.28 -9.26
CA LYS A 86 12.79 6.66 -8.83
C LYS A 86 12.61 5.62 -7.72
N TYR A 87 11.78 5.93 -6.73
CA TYR A 87 11.48 5.02 -5.62
C TYR A 87 10.04 4.55 -5.70
N ILE A 88 9.82 3.31 -5.28
CA ILE A 88 8.49 2.71 -5.24
C ILE A 88 8.25 2.10 -3.86
N GLY A 89 7.05 2.31 -3.33
CA GLY A 89 6.59 1.69 -2.11
C GLY A 89 5.12 1.32 -2.23
N PHE A 90 4.67 0.43 -1.36
CA PHE A 90 3.28 0.01 -1.31
C PHE A 90 2.81 -0.04 0.14
N MET A 91 1.53 0.24 0.34
CA MET A 91 0.83 0.04 1.61
C MET A 91 -0.61 -0.38 1.33
N ASP A 92 -1.27 -1.00 2.31
CA ASP A 92 -2.67 -1.39 2.19
C ASP A 92 -3.59 -0.17 2.08
N SER A 93 -4.70 -0.31 1.35
CA SER A 93 -5.66 0.78 1.11
C SER A 93 -6.72 0.95 2.19
N ASP A 94 -6.75 0.07 3.19
CA ASP A 94 -7.75 0.02 4.28
C ASP A 94 -7.62 1.19 5.30
N GLY A 95 -6.57 2.00 5.16
CA GLY A 95 -6.32 3.15 6.02
C GLY A 95 -5.76 2.81 7.40
N GLN A 96 -5.24 1.60 7.62
CA GLN A 96 -4.44 1.27 8.81
C GLN A 96 -3.08 1.98 8.80
N PHE A 97 -2.53 2.22 7.61
CA PHE A 97 -1.28 2.94 7.41
C PHE A 97 -1.53 4.36 6.93
N ARG A 98 -0.65 5.27 7.34
CA ARG A 98 -0.65 6.66 6.87
C ARG A 98 0.53 6.89 5.96
N ALA A 99 0.33 7.62 4.88
CA ALA A 99 1.37 7.87 3.89
C ALA A 99 2.58 8.60 4.50
N GLY A 100 2.36 9.44 5.53
CA GLY A 100 3.42 10.10 6.27
C GLY A 100 4.45 9.17 6.93
N GLN A 101 4.12 7.90 7.17
CA GLN A 101 5.07 6.92 7.70
C GLN A 101 6.19 6.59 6.70
N PHE A 102 5.98 6.84 5.40
CA PHE A 102 7.05 6.70 4.41
C PHE A 102 8.14 7.75 4.56
N THR A 103 7.91 8.90 5.19
CA THR A 103 8.95 9.94 5.34
C THR A 103 10.22 9.37 5.98
N GLU A 104 10.09 8.61 7.07
CA GLU A 104 11.24 7.99 7.74
C GLU A 104 11.92 6.92 6.88
N LEU A 105 11.12 6.15 6.13
CA LEU A 105 11.66 5.10 5.24
C LEU A 105 12.42 5.71 4.07
N LEU A 106 11.89 6.77 3.47
CA LEU A 106 12.47 7.45 2.32
C LEU A 106 13.82 8.08 2.65
N LEU A 107 14.01 8.59 3.87
CA LEU A 107 15.30 9.12 4.33
C LEU A 107 16.41 8.07 4.37
N ARG A 108 16.06 6.78 4.46
CA ARG A 108 17.00 5.65 4.49
C ARG A 108 17.30 5.10 3.09
N LEU A 109 16.45 5.33 2.09
CA LEU A 109 16.62 4.80 0.73
C LEU A 109 17.90 5.21 -0.02
N PRO A 110 18.57 6.35 0.27
CA PRO A 110 19.88 6.62 -0.32
C PRO A 110 20.96 5.60 0.08
N GLU A 111 20.84 4.99 1.26
CA GLU A 111 21.82 4.04 1.81
C GLU A 111 21.44 2.58 1.54
N TYR A 112 20.15 2.28 1.37
CA TYR A 112 19.64 0.92 1.25
C TYR A 112 18.82 0.70 -0.02
N ARG A 113 18.93 -0.49 -0.61
CA ARG A 113 18.14 -0.86 -1.80
C ARG A 113 16.68 -1.15 -1.49
N ILE A 114 16.38 -1.58 -0.27
CA ILE A 114 15.04 -1.91 0.22
C ILE A 114 14.97 -1.45 1.67
N VAL A 115 13.87 -0.77 2.03
CA VAL A 115 13.55 -0.37 3.40
C VAL A 115 12.13 -0.82 3.68
N ALA A 116 11.90 -1.50 4.80
CA ALA A 116 10.59 -2.01 5.20
C ALA A 116 10.16 -1.41 6.53
N GLY A 117 8.90 -0.98 6.62
CA GLY A 117 8.28 -0.60 7.87
C GLY A 117 7.95 -1.83 8.71
N VAL A 118 8.26 -1.78 10.02
CA VAL A 118 7.93 -2.86 10.95
C VAL A 118 6.98 -2.33 12.00
N ARG A 119 5.86 -3.03 12.21
CA ARG A 119 4.92 -2.73 13.29
C ARG A 119 5.46 -3.31 14.61
N MET A 120 6.06 -2.44 15.44
CA MET A 120 6.66 -2.82 16.73
C MET A 120 5.64 -3.22 17.78
N GLU A 121 4.49 -2.52 17.85
CA GLU A 121 3.42 -2.85 18.80
C GLU A 121 2.20 -3.44 18.07
N ARG A 122 1.94 -4.71 18.36
CA ARG A 122 0.72 -5.40 17.95
C ARG A 122 -0.23 -5.47 19.15
N ALA A 123 -1.33 -4.74 19.08
CA ALA A 123 -2.48 -4.90 19.97
C ALA A 123 -3.29 -6.17 19.61
N ASP A 124 -2.60 -7.27 19.37
CA ASP A 124 -3.23 -8.54 19.06
C ASP A 124 -3.76 -9.20 20.34
N PRO A 125 -5.00 -9.72 20.35
CA PRO A 125 -5.50 -10.52 21.45
C PRO A 125 -4.65 -11.78 21.64
N TRP A 126 -4.62 -12.31 22.86
CA TRP A 126 -3.70 -13.37 23.29
C TRP A 126 -3.77 -14.63 22.41
N ASN A 127 -4.95 -14.95 21.88
CA ASN A 127 -5.19 -16.08 20.99
C ASN A 127 -4.47 -15.94 19.63
N ARG A 128 -4.39 -14.72 19.07
CA ARG A 128 -3.63 -14.47 17.83
C ARG A 128 -2.13 -14.58 18.07
N LYS A 129 -1.64 -14.17 19.24
CA LYS A 129 -0.23 -14.33 19.64
C LYS A 129 0.15 -15.81 19.78
N LEU A 130 -0.72 -16.61 20.41
CA LEU A 130 -0.53 -18.06 20.54
C LEU A 130 -0.54 -18.75 19.17
N ASN A 131 -1.50 -18.42 18.30
CA ASN A 131 -1.56 -18.99 16.96
C ASN A 131 -0.33 -18.65 16.11
N ALA A 132 0.14 -17.40 16.16
CA ALA A 132 1.35 -16.98 15.47
C ALA A 132 2.59 -17.73 15.98
N TRP A 133 2.68 -17.95 17.30
CA TRP A 133 3.75 -18.73 17.90
C TRP A 133 3.72 -20.20 17.47
N LEU A 134 2.55 -20.85 17.53
CA LEU A 134 2.37 -22.24 17.10
C LEU A 134 2.71 -22.43 15.62
N TYR A 135 2.24 -21.51 14.75
CA TYR A 135 2.58 -21.53 13.34
C TYR A 135 4.09 -21.36 13.12
N GLY A 136 4.73 -20.46 13.87
CA GLY A 136 6.18 -20.32 13.88
C GLY A 136 6.87 -21.63 14.23
N CYS A 137 6.50 -22.28 15.34
CA CYS A 137 7.05 -23.58 15.74
C CYS A 137 6.88 -24.65 14.65
N LEU A 138 5.70 -24.72 14.03
CA LEU A 138 5.41 -25.67 12.94
C LEU A 138 6.34 -25.43 11.75
N VAL A 139 6.47 -24.17 11.31
CA VAL A 139 7.37 -23.78 10.21
C VAL A 139 8.80 -24.18 10.51
N ARG A 140 9.30 -23.92 11.73
CA ARG A 140 10.67 -24.33 12.13
C ARG A 140 10.86 -25.83 12.10
N LEU A 141 9.85 -26.58 12.58
CA LEU A 141 9.91 -28.04 12.66
C LEU A 141 9.87 -28.69 11.27
N VAL A 142 9.04 -28.16 10.35
CA VAL A 142 8.86 -28.73 9.00
C VAL A 142 9.96 -28.28 8.05
N LEU A 143 10.37 -27.01 8.09
CA LEU A 143 11.31 -26.42 7.12
C LEU A 143 12.75 -26.30 7.65
N GLY A 144 12.99 -26.53 8.95
CA GLY A 144 14.33 -26.55 9.54
C GLY A 144 15.01 -25.19 9.64
N VAL A 145 14.24 -24.09 9.62
CA VAL A 145 14.71 -22.69 9.72
C VAL A 145 14.30 -22.06 11.04
#